data_AF-A0A1Y6HDU2-F1
#
_entry.id   AF-A0A1Y6HDU2-F1
#
_cell.length_a   1.000
_cell.length_b   1.000
_cell.length_c   1.000
_cell.angle_alpha   90.00
_cell.angle_beta   90.00
_cell.angle_gamma   90.00
#
_symmetry.space_group_name_H-M   'P 1'
#
loop_
_entity.id
_entity.type
_entity.pdbx_description
1 polymer ?
#
loop_
_entity_poly.entity_id
_entity_poly.type
_entity_poly.pdbx_seq_one_letter_code
_entity_poly.pdbx_strand_id
1 'polypeptide(L)'
;MDGVGASTFIALAGHPGRWRSAGIAGLLYLKHAYDLSDEAVCERWLENPYWQFFTGEVVFQTRLPCDASSLTRWRQRLGEAGMEELLAHTINAAHAMQAVDARELSRVIVDTTVQEKAIAYPTDSRLLEVARKKLVLVAKRHGIGLRQSYARQGPALSRKAGRYAHARQFKRMRRILRRQRTVLGRLMRDIQRKLDQVNTGVRERIAVWLERAQRLYTQRPKDKQKLYALHASEVECIGKGKARQAYEFGVKVGIAVTACKGLVVGARSFPGNPYDGDTLAEQLEQTRGLLQDVSVEPTVAICVAAG
;
A
#
# COMPACT_ATOMS: atom_id res chain seq x y z
N MET A 1 -11.08 -26.45 -26.09
CA MET A 1 -9.68 -26.25 -25.66
C MET A 1 -9.67 -25.12 -24.64
N ASP A 2 -10.34 -25.24 -23.50
CA ASP A 2 -10.11 -26.13 -22.34
C ASP A 2 -8.78 -25.88 -21.63
N GLY A 3 -8.88 -25.35 -20.41
CA GLY A 3 -7.78 -25.12 -19.45
C GLY A 3 -6.92 -23.92 -19.85
N VAL A 4 -6.83 -22.81 -19.09
CA VAL A 4 -6.14 -22.75 -17.80
C VAL A 4 -6.70 -21.63 -16.87
N GLY A 5 -7.42 -20.62 -17.38
CA GLY A 5 -7.82 -19.43 -16.59
C GLY A 5 -9.03 -19.63 -15.65
N ALA A 6 -10.12 -20.25 -16.13
CA ALA A 6 -11.30 -20.52 -15.30
C ALA A 6 -11.00 -21.45 -14.11
N SER A 7 -10.00 -22.33 -14.27
CA SER A 7 -9.50 -23.21 -13.22
C SER A 7 -8.78 -22.46 -12.10
N THR A 8 -8.19 -21.29 -12.33
CA THR A 8 -7.53 -20.52 -11.25
C THR A 8 -8.55 -19.88 -10.31
N PHE A 9 -9.67 -19.39 -10.87
CA PHE A 9 -10.78 -18.85 -10.08
C PHE A 9 -11.60 -19.94 -9.36
N ILE A 10 -11.68 -21.16 -9.94
CA ILE A 10 -12.44 -22.30 -9.41
C ILE A 10 -11.62 -23.21 -8.48
N ALA A 11 -10.29 -23.33 -8.64
CA ALA A 11 -9.43 -24.18 -7.80
C ALA A 11 -9.25 -23.67 -6.36
N LEU A 12 -9.77 -22.48 -6.03
CA LEU A 12 -9.86 -21.96 -4.67
C LEU A 12 -10.91 -22.69 -3.79
N ALA A 13 -11.65 -23.67 -4.35
CA ALA A 13 -12.79 -24.36 -3.74
C ALA A 13 -12.44 -25.56 -2.82
N GLY A 14 -11.28 -25.55 -2.15
CA GLY A 14 -10.79 -26.71 -1.39
C GLY A 14 -11.14 -26.78 0.10
N HIS A 15 -11.93 -25.85 0.68
CA HIS A 15 -12.29 -25.90 2.12
C HIS A 15 -13.80 -25.68 2.35
N PRO A 16 -14.41 -26.38 3.32
CA PRO A 16 -15.85 -26.33 3.55
C PRO A 16 -16.23 -25.04 4.28
N GLY A 17 -16.81 -24.09 3.54
CA GLY A 17 -17.22 -22.77 4.02
C GLY A 17 -17.34 -21.80 2.85
N ARG A 18 -18.28 -22.07 1.94
CA ARG A 18 -18.39 -21.45 0.61
C ARG A 18 -18.77 -19.96 0.69
N TRP A 19 -17.79 -19.07 0.56
CA TRP A 19 -17.99 -17.81 -0.14
C TRP A 19 -17.51 -17.98 -1.56
N ARG A 20 -18.40 -17.77 -2.54
CA ARG A 20 -18.03 -17.76 -3.95
C ARG A 20 -17.06 -16.60 -4.17
N SER A 21 -15.99 -16.80 -4.95
CA SER A 21 -15.01 -15.76 -5.27
C SER A 21 -15.66 -14.43 -5.73
N ALA A 22 -16.82 -14.52 -6.37
CA ALA A 22 -17.68 -13.39 -6.75
C ALA A 22 -18.16 -12.53 -5.56
N GLY A 23 -18.53 -13.13 -4.43
CA GLY A 23 -19.01 -12.38 -3.25
C GLY A 23 -17.90 -11.57 -2.58
N ILE A 24 -16.67 -12.11 -2.54
CA ILE A 24 -15.50 -11.39 -2.03
C ILE A 24 -15.13 -10.23 -2.97
N ALA A 25 -15.13 -10.45 -4.29
CA ALA A 25 -14.91 -9.38 -5.25
C ALA A 25 -15.94 -8.25 -5.12
N GLY A 26 -17.22 -8.59 -4.95
CA GLY A 26 -18.29 -7.62 -4.70
C GLY A 26 -18.09 -6.83 -3.39
N LEU A 27 -17.68 -7.49 -2.30
CA LEU A 27 -17.34 -6.81 -1.04
C LEU A 27 -16.17 -5.83 -1.22
N LEU A 28 -15.13 -6.21 -1.96
CA LEU A 28 -13.99 -5.34 -2.23
C LEU A 28 -14.39 -4.14 -3.08
N TYR A 29 -15.24 -4.34 -4.08
CA TYR A 29 -15.81 -3.25 -4.87
C TYR A 29 -16.57 -2.26 -3.97
N LEU A 30 -17.52 -2.76 -3.16
CA LEU A 30 -18.31 -1.92 -2.24
C LEU A 30 -17.42 -1.18 -1.24
N LYS A 31 -16.39 -1.85 -0.71
CA LYS A 31 -15.41 -1.24 0.18
C LYS A 31 -14.75 -0.02 -0.49
N HIS A 32 -14.28 -0.17 -1.72
CA HIS A 32 -13.60 0.92 -2.44
C HIS A 32 -14.57 2.01 -2.92
N ALA A 33 -15.77 1.64 -3.35
CA ALA A 33 -16.79 2.59 -3.81
C ALA A 33 -17.28 3.52 -2.69
N TYR A 34 -17.31 3.03 -1.43
CA TYR A 34 -17.80 3.78 -0.27
C TYR A 34 -16.72 4.19 0.73
N ASP A 35 -15.43 4.05 0.37
CA ASP A 35 -14.27 4.39 1.22
C ASP A 35 -14.35 3.78 2.64
N LEU A 36 -14.61 2.47 2.70
CA LEU A 36 -14.78 1.74 3.97
C LEU A 36 -13.54 0.93 4.36
N SER A 37 -13.41 0.66 5.67
CA SER A 37 -12.47 -0.35 6.15
C SER A 37 -12.98 -1.77 5.85
N ASP A 38 -12.11 -2.77 5.99
CA ASP A 38 -12.50 -4.17 5.83
C ASP A 38 -13.57 -4.60 6.87
N GLU A 39 -13.52 -4.04 8.08
CA GLU A 39 -14.51 -4.27 9.12
C GLU A 39 -15.82 -3.56 8.80
N ALA A 40 -15.75 -2.27 8.44
CA ALA A 40 -16.93 -1.46 8.16
C ALA A 40 -17.73 -1.97 6.96
N VAL A 41 -17.07 -2.52 5.93
CA VAL A 41 -17.80 -3.13 4.80
C VAL A 41 -18.54 -4.40 5.22
N CYS A 42 -17.96 -5.23 6.09
CA CYS A 42 -18.61 -6.44 6.59
C CYS A 42 -19.81 -6.10 7.50
N GLU A 43 -19.68 -5.09 8.36
CA GLU A 43 -20.77 -4.60 9.21
C GLU A 43 -21.91 -4.00 8.37
N ARG A 44 -21.58 -3.12 7.42
CA ARG A 44 -22.61 -2.48 6.57
C ARG A 44 -23.27 -3.45 5.61
N TRP A 45 -22.57 -4.49 5.18
CA TRP A 45 -23.15 -5.58 4.40
C TRP A 45 -24.23 -6.35 5.18
N LEU A 46 -24.02 -6.57 6.48
CA LEU A 46 -24.98 -7.25 7.35
C LEU A 46 -26.30 -6.47 7.45
N GLU A 47 -26.21 -5.15 7.50
CA GLU A 47 -27.37 -4.25 7.65
C GLU A 47 -28.08 -3.93 6.32
N ASN A 48 -27.48 -4.25 5.17
CA ASN A 48 -27.97 -3.79 3.87
C ASN A 48 -28.34 -4.96 2.93
N PRO A 49 -29.64 -5.28 2.77
CA PRO A 49 -30.10 -6.34 1.86
C PRO A 49 -29.63 -6.19 0.41
N TYR A 50 -29.48 -4.95 -0.08
CA TYR A 50 -29.00 -4.70 -1.44
C TYR A 50 -27.54 -5.08 -1.63
N TRP A 51 -26.72 -4.92 -0.59
CA TRP A 51 -25.31 -5.32 -0.63
C TRP A 51 -25.18 -6.83 -0.61
N GLN A 52 -26.01 -7.52 0.18
CA GLN A 52 -26.08 -8.97 0.19
C GLN A 52 -26.48 -9.51 -1.18
N PHE A 53 -27.56 -8.96 -1.76
CA PHE A 53 -28.01 -9.30 -3.10
C PHE A 53 -26.93 -9.06 -4.16
N PHE A 54 -26.28 -7.90 -4.13
CA PHE A 54 -25.18 -7.57 -5.04
C PHE A 54 -24.02 -8.56 -4.96
N THR A 55 -23.69 -9.04 -3.76
CA THR A 55 -22.64 -10.05 -3.56
C THR A 55 -23.09 -11.49 -3.88
N GLY A 56 -24.33 -11.68 -4.33
CA GLY A 56 -24.86 -12.97 -4.78
C GLY A 56 -25.69 -13.73 -3.75
N GLU A 57 -26.09 -13.12 -2.64
CA GLU A 57 -27.02 -13.73 -1.69
C GLU A 57 -28.46 -13.66 -2.20
N VAL A 58 -29.17 -14.78 -2.09
CA VAL A 58 -30.59 -14.88 -2.49
C VAL A 58 -31.54 -14.83 -1.29
N VAL A 59 -31.00 -15.02 -0.08
CA VAL A 59 -31.73 -14.92 1.19
C VAL A 59 -31.00 -13.92 2.08
N PHE A 60 -31.76 -13.13 2.83
CA PHE A 60 -31.19 -12.18 3.77
C PHE A 60 -30.42 -12.90 4.88
N GLN A 61 -29.14 -12.56 5.02
CA GLN A 61 -28.21 -13.11 5.98
C GLN A 61 -28.15 -12.24 7.22
N THR A 62 -28.13 -12.88 8.39
CA THR A 62 -28.06 -12.22 9.72
C THR A 62 -26.70 -12.43 10.40
N ARG A 63 -25.69 -12.87 9.67
CA ARG A 63 -24.32 -13.05 10.14
C ARG A 63 -23.35 -12.33 9.22
N LEU A 64 -22.23 -11.87 9.76
CA LEU A 64 -21.17 -11.26 8.95
C LEU A 64 -20.75 -12.19 7.82
N PRO A 65 -20.41 -11.64 6.64
CA PRO A 65 -20.08 -12.47 5.49
C PRO A 65 -18.78 -13.22 5.75
N CYS A 66 -17.75 -12.56 6.26
CA CYS A 66 -16.52 -13.20 6.68
C CYS A 66 -15.86 -12.40 7.79
N ASP A 67 -14.83 -12.99 8.41
CA ASP A 67 -13.93 -12.21 9.24
C ASP A 67 -13.15 -11.21 8.35
N ALA A 68 -13.05 -9.94 8.76
CA ALA A 68 -12.42 -8.86 7.98
C ALA A 68 -10.99 -9.20 7.52
N SER A 69 -10.23 -9.97 8.33
CA SER A 69 -8.89 -10.39 7.95
C SER A 69 -8.87 -11.33 6.73
N SER A 70 -10.00 -11.95 6.39
CA SER A 70 -10.17 -12.77 5.20
C SER A 70 -10.08 -11.94 3.92
N LEU A 71 -10.60 -10.70 3.91
CA LEU A 71 -10.47 -9.78 2.77
C LEU A 71 -8.99 -9.44 2.52
N THR A 72 -8.23 -9.21 3.59
CA THR A 72 -6.78 -8.99 3.49
C THR A 72 -6.05 -10.22 2.98
N ARG A 73 -6.34 -11.42 3.52
CA ARG A 73 -5.75 -12.67 3.03
C ARG A 73 -6.09 -12.95 1.56
N TRP A 74 -7.30 -12.62 1.13
CA TRP A 74 -7.73 -12.84 -0.25
C TRP A 74 -6.97 -11.93 -1.22
N ARG A 75 -6.84 -10.63 -0.91
CA ARG A 75 -6.02 -9.71 -1.71
C ARG A 75 -4.55 -10.15 -1.78
N GLN A 76 -3.98 -10.62 -0.67
CA GLN A 76 -2.62 -11.17 -0.65
C GLN A 76 -2.47 -12.43 -1.51
N ARG A 77 -3.52 -13.26 -1.56
CA ARG A 77 -3.53 -14.50 -2.36
C ARG A 77 -3.68 -14.24 -3.85
N LEU A 78 -4.50 -13.26 -4.25
CA LEU A 78 -4.58 -12.83 -5.65
C LEU A 78 -3.21 -12.38 -6.16
N GLY A 79 -2.51 -11.59 -5.33
CA GLY A 79 -1.24 -11.00 -5.74
C GLY A 79 -1.39 -10.09 -6.95
N GLU A 80 -0.28 -9.82 -7.63
CA GLU A 80 -0.23 -8.98 -8.81
C GLU A 80 -0.90 -9.67 -10.01
N ALA A 81 -0.51 -10.90 -10.32
CA ALA A 81 -1.04 -11.66 -11.45
C ALA A 81 -2.58 -11.83 -11.40
N GLY A 82 -3.14 -12.13 -10.22
CA GLY A 82 -4.60 -12.25 -10.09
C GLY A 82 -5.35 -10.92 -10.21
N MET A 83 -4.70 -9.80 -9.85
CA MET A 83 -5.28 -8.47 -10.07
C MET A 83 -5.23 -8.05 -11.54
N GLU A 84 -4.17 -8.42 -12.26
CA GLU A 84 -4.08 -8.21 -13.71
C GLU A 84 -5.13 -9.04 -14.45
N GLU A 85 -5.32 -10.31 -14.09
CA GLU A 85 -6.38 -11.16 -14.66
C GLU A 85 -7.77 -10.57 -14.40
N LEU A 86 -8.02 -10.06 -13.19
CA LEU A 86 -9.29 -9.39 -12.85
C LEU A 86 -9.52 -8.13 -13.69
N LEU A 87 -8.47 -7.33 -13.94
CA LEU A 87 -8.55 -6.16 -14.79
C LEU A 87 -8.81 -6.55 -16.26
N ALA A 88 -8.11 -7.56 -16.78
CA ALA A 88 -8.33 -8.09 -18.13
C ALA A 88 -9.78 -8.57 -18.32
N HIS A 89 -10.31 -9.35 -17.37
CA HIS A 89 -11.71 -9.76 -17.40
C HIS A 89 -12.71 -8.59 -17.35
N THR A 90 -12.40 -7.53 -16.60
CA THR A 90 -13.23 -6.33 -16.54
C THR A 90 -13.26 -5.62 -17.91
N ILE A 91 -12.12 -5.53 -18.58
CA ILE A 91 -12.01 -4.95 -19.92
C ILE A 91 -12.78 -5.80 -20.95
N ASN A 92 -12.58 -7.12 -20.92
CA ASN A 92 -13.28 -8.07 -21.78
C ASN A 92 -14.82 -7.98 -21.61
N ALA A 93 -15.30 -7.89 -20.37
CA ALA A 93 -16.71 -7.71 -20.08
C ALA A 93 -17.24 -6.37 -20.62
N ALA A 94 -16.50 -5.27 -20.44
CA ALA A 94 -16.87 -3.97 -20.98
C ALA A 94 -16.97 -3.98 -22.52
N HIS A 95 -16.05 -4.68 -23.20
CA HIS A 95 -16.11 -4.86 -24.65
C HIS A 95 -17.30 -5.74 -25.08
N ALA A 96 -17.52 -6.88 -24.41
CA ALA A 96 -18.64 -7.77 -24.71
C ALA A 96 -20.01 -7.10 -24.52
N MET A 97 -20.13 -6.20 -23.54
CA MET A 97 -21.32 -5.38 -23.30
C MET A 97 -21.43 -4.16 -24.24
N GLN A 98 -20.50 -4.00 -25.20
CA GLN A 98 -20.42 -2.85 -26.11
C GLN A 98 -20.30 -1.50 -25.38
N ALA A 99 -19.83 -1.50 -24.14
CA ALA A 99 -19.57 -0.28 -23.38
C ALA A 99 -18.35 0.47 -23.92
N VAL A 100 -17.38 -0.25 -24.49
CA VAL A 100 -16.21 0.26 -25.23
C VAL A 100 -16.07 -0.51 -26.55
N ASP A 101 -15.58 0.15 -27.59
CA ASP A 101 -15.32 -0.48 -28.89
C ASP A 101 -13.80 -0.63 -29.14
N ALA A 102 -13.44 -1.44 -30.13
CA ALA A 102 -12.03 -1.69 -30.47
C ALA A 102 -11.27 -0.41 -30.86
N ARG A 103 -11.95 0.53 -31.51
CA ARG A 103 -11.35 1.82 -31.91
C ARG A 103 -10.96 2.65 -30.70
N GLU A 104 -11.80 2.63 -29.67
CA GLU A 104 -11.56 3.33 -28.42
C GLU A 104 -10.38 2.72 -27.65
N LEU A 105 -10.29 1.39 -27.60
CA LEU A 105 -9.19 0.67 -26.95
C LEU A 105 -7.84 0.92 -27.64
N SER A 106 -7.82 1.28 -28.93
CA SER A 106 -6.60 1.62 -29.67
C SER A 106 -5.93 2.93 -29.26
N ARG A 107 -6.65 3.83 -28.57
CA ARG A 107 -6.18 5.17 -28.19
C ARG A 107 -6.22 5.32 -26.68
N VAL A 108 -5.04 5.30 -26.07
CA VAL A 108 -4.90 5.38 -24.61
C VAL A 108 -4.25 6.68 -24.19
N ILE A 109 -4.69 7.22 -23.06
CA ILE A 109 -4.04 8.30 -22.33
C ILE A 109 -3.27 7.65 -21.19
N VAL A 110 -1.98 7.94 -21.11
CA VAL A 110 -1.10 7.45 -20.05
C VAL A 110 -0.69 8.63 -19.19
N ASP A 111 -0.95 8.52 -17.90
CA ASP A 111 -0.46 9.46 -16.90
C ASP A 111 0.16 8.70 -15.75
N THR A 112 1.16 9.32 -15.11
CA THR A 112 1.71 8.81 -13.87
C THR A 112 1.11 9.58 -12.70
N THR A 113 0.76 8.88 -11.64
CA THR A 113 0.29 9.48 -10.39
C THR A 113 0.99 8.81 -9.21
N VAL A 114 0.65 9.22 -7.98
CA VAL A 114 1.16 8.62 -6.76
C VAL A 114 0.02 7.86 -6.11
N GLN A 115 0.18 6.55 -5.95
CA GLN A 115 -0.69 5.78 -5.08
C GLN A 115 -0.26 6.04 -3.64
N GLU A 116 -0.92 7.00 -2.99
CA GLU A 116 -0.60 7.36 -1.62
C GLU A 116 -0.79 6.17 -0.67
N LYS A 117 0.17 6.00 0.22
CA LYS A 117 0.05 5.08 1.35
C LYS A 117 -0.55 5.86 2.51
N ALA A 118 -1.51 5.27 3.21
CA ALA A 118 -2.08 5.83 4.44
C ALA A 118 -1.02 5.92 5.56
N ILE A 119 -0.20 6.96 5.53
CA ILE A 119 0.85 7.24 6.50
C ILE A 119 0.67 8.62 7.10
N ALA A 120 1.08 8.77 8.36
CA ALA A 120 1.19 10.09 8.95
C ALA A 120 2.39 10.85 8.37
N TYR A 121 2.25 12.17 8.22
CA TYR A 121 3.30 13.02 7.64
C TYR A 121 4.68 12.77 8.29
N PRO A 122 5.73 12.48 7.47
CA PRO A 122 6.95 11.84 7.95
C PRO A 122 7.98 12.85 8.46
N THR A 123 7.77 13.37 9.67
CA THR A 123 8.78 14.21 10.34
C THR A 123 9.85 13.35 11.02
N ASP A 124 11.13 13.75 10.92
CA ASP A 124 12.26 13.07 11.57
C ASP A 124 11.99 12.76 13.05
N SER A 125 11.43 13.73 13.77
CA SER A 125 11.13 13.57 15.20
C SER A 125 10.08 12.51 15.48
N ARG A 126 9.02 12.45 14.65
CA ARG A 126 7.97 11.45 14.76
C ARG A 126 8.51 10.07 14.42
N LEU A 127 9.29 9.93 13.34
CA LEU A 127 9.88 8.67 12.92
C LEU A 127 10.79 8.06 13.98
N LEU A 128 11.65 8.88 14.60
CA LEU A 128 12.52 8.43 15.69
C LEU A 128 11.71 7.95 16.92
N GLU A 129 10.59 8.61 17.24
CA GLU A 129 9.73 8.19 18.35
C GLU A 129 8.91 6.93 18.01
N VAL A 130 8.42 6.79 16.78
CA VAL A 130 7.73 5.59 16.31
C VAL A 130 8.69 4.39 16.32
N ALA A 131 9.94 4.57 15.88
CA ALA A 131 11.00 3.56 15.97
C ALA A 131 11.26 3.13 17.42
N ARG A 132 11.45 4.09 18.34
CA ARG A 132 11.62 3.81 19.77
C ARG A 132 10.43 3.00 20.32
N LYS A 133 9.19 3.45 20.06
CA LYS A 133 7.97 2.75 20.51
C LYS A 133 7.92 1.32 19.98
N LYS A 134 8.21 1.12 18.69
CA LYS A 134 8.17 -0.20 18.06
C LYS A 134 9.22 -1.14 18.64
N LEU A 135 10.46 -0.69 18.81
CA LEU A 135 11.52 -1.49 19.44
C LEU A 135 11.17 -1.89 20.87
N VAL A 136 10.60 -0.98 21.68
CA VAL A 136 10.12 -1.32 23.03
C VAL A 136 9.00 -2.35 22.99
N LEU A 137 8.03 -2.20 22.08
CA LEU A 137 6.92 -3.13 21.93
C LEU A 137 7.40 -4.53 21.55
N VAL A 138 8.31 -4.61 20.58
CA VAL A 138 8.89 -5.86 20.09
C VAL A 138 9.72 -6.53 21.20
N ALA A 139 10.56 -5.78 21.92
CA ALA A 139 11.33 -6.30 23.05
C ALA A 139 10.42 -6.90 24.13
N LYS A 140 9.35 -6.19 24.52
CA LYS A 140 8.37 -6.68 25.50
C LYS A 140 7.67 -7.96 25.06
N ARG A 141 7.24 -8.02 23.80
CA ARG A 141 6.55 -9.20 23.23
C ARG A 141 7.41 -10.46 23.29
N HIS A 142 8.73 -10.30 23.24
CA HIS A 142 9.69 -11.40 23.23
C HIS A 142 10.46 -11.54 24.55
N GLY A 143 9.97 -10.94 25.65
CA GLY A 143 10.57 -11.11 26.97
C GLY A 143 11.96 -10.47 27.14
N ILE A 144 12.40 -9.61 26.21
CA ILE A 144 13.70 -8.94 26.32
C ILE A 144 13.59 -7.79 27.34
N GLY A 145 14.20 -7.99 28.51
CA GLY A 145 14.29 -6.97 29.54
C GLY A 145 15.15 -5.79 29.07
N LEU A 146 14.58 -4.59 28.97
CA LEU A 146 15.29 -3.38 28.56
C LEU A 146 15.83 -2.62 29.78
N ARG A 147 17.09 -2.14 29.71
CA ARG A 147 17.66 -1.27 30.75
C ARG A 147 16.86 0.01 30.92
N GLN A 148 16.40 0.59 29.81
CA GLN A 148 15.57 1.78 29.82
C GLN A 148 14.72 1.87 28.54
N SER A 149 13.40 2.04 28.69
CA SER A 149 12.47 2.15 27.57
C SER A 149 12.31 3.57 27.03
N TYR A 150 12.66 4.58 27.83
CA TYR A 150 12.43 6.00 27.57
C TYR A 150 10.96 6.37 27.29
N ALA A 151 10.01 5.58 27.78
CA ALA A 151 8.58 5.73 27.48
C ALA A 151 8.01 7.11 27.86
N ARG A 152 8.48 7.72 28.97
CA ARG A 152 8.08 9.08 29.39
C ARG A 152 8.83 10.16 28.60
N GLN A 153 10.13 9.97 28.35
CA GLN A 153 10.98 10.96 27.70
C GLN A 153 10.69 11.11 26.19
N GLY A 154 10.41 10.00 25.50
CA GLY A 154 10.21 9.97 24.04
C GLY A 154 9.11 10.92 23.55
N PRO A 155 7.86 10.81 24.04
CA PRO A 155 6.76 11.71 23.66
C PRO A 155 7.04 13.17 23.97
N ALA A 156 7.70 13.47 25.08
CA ALA A 156 8.06 14.84 25.46
C ALA A 156 9.09 15.45 24.49
N LEU A 157 10.11 14.67 24.07
CA LEU A 157 11.07 15.10 23.06
C LEU A 157 10.38 15.35 21.71
N SER A 158 9.48 14.46 21.30
CA SER A 158 8.75 14.61 20.04
C SER A 158 7.89 15.88 20.01
N ARG A 159 7.11 16.13 21.08
CA ARG A 159 6.34 17.37 21.25
C ARG A 159 7.23 18.61 21.23
N LYS A 160 8.37 18.58 21.91
CA LYS A 160 9.31 19.71 21.98
C LYS A 160 9.94 20.02 20.63
N ALA A 161 10.29 18.99 19.84
CA ALA A 161 10.77 19.16 18.48
C ALA A 161 9.72 19.83 17.58
N GLY A 162 8.46 19.38 17.65
CA GLY A 162 7.35 19.98 16.92
C GLY A 162 7.13 21.46 17.27
N ARG A 163 7.15 21.81 18.57
CA ARG A 163 7.05 23.21 19.03
C ARG A 163 8.18 24.08 18.49
N TYR A 164 9.42 23.59 18.49
CA TYR A 164 10.55 24.34 17.93
C TYR A 164 10.48 24.46 16.41
N ALA A 165 9.95 23.45 15.71
CA ALA A 165 9.72 23.53 14.26
C ALA A 165 8.69 24.61 13.94
N HIS A 166 7.55 24.62 14.64
CA HIS A 166 6.50 25.62 14.50
C HIS A 166 7.01 27.04 14.76
N ALA A 167 7.79 27.23 15.83
CA ALA A 167 8.42 28.51 16.17
C ALA A 167 9.64 28.86 15.30
N ARG A 168 9.96 28.09 14.25
CA ARG A 168 11.14 28.25 13.38
C ARG A 168 12.50 28.24 14.11
N GLN A 169 12.56 27.69 15.32
CA GLN A 169 13.76 27.59 16.17
C GLN A 169 14.62 26.36 15.81
N PHE A 170 15.09 26.28 14.56
CA PHE A 170 15.73 25.07 14.02
C PHE A 170 17.01 24.65 14.75
N LYS A 171 17.79 25.58 15.31
CA LYS A 171 18.98 25.25 16.14
C LYS A 171 18.57 24.42 17.36
N ARG A 172 17.49 24.80 18.05
CA ARG A 172 16.97 24.08 19.23
C ARG A 172 16.34 22.76 18.82
N MET A 173 15.57 22.74 17.74
CA MET A 173 14.99 21.52 17.16
C MET A 173 16.08 20.47 16.86
N ARG A 174 17.18 20.86 16.20
CA ARG A 174 18.30 19.96 15.89
C ARG A 174 18.94 19.33 17.14
N ARG A 175 19.03 20.07 18.25
CA ARG A 175 19.51 19.52 19.54
C ARG A 175 18.57 18.43 20.07
N ILE A 176 17.25 18.63 19.95
CA ILE A 176 16.26 17.62 20.34
C ILE A 176 16.35 16.38 19.45
N LEU A 177 16.48 16.54 18.13
CA LEU A 177 16.67 15.42 17.21
C LEU A 177 17.94 14.62 17.53
N ARG A 178 19.06 15.29 17.86
CA ARG A 178 20.28 14.61 18.33
C ARG A 178 20.02 13.77 19.57
N ARG A 179 19.29 14.31 20.55
CA ARG A 179 18.90 13.57 21.76
C ARG A 179 18.01 12.36 21.45
N GLN A 180 17.04 12.50 20.54
CA GLN A 180 16.19 11.38 20.10
C GLN A 180 17.02 10.27 19.43
N ARG A 181 17.97 10.64 18.55
CA ARG A 181 18.92 9.67 17.96
C ARG A 181 19.75 8.96 19.03
N THR A 182 20.27 9.68 20.02
CA THR A 182 20.99 9.05 21.14
C THR A 182 20.14 8.04 21.91
N VAL A 183 18.87 8.38 22.19
CA VAL A 183 17.91 7.48 22.86
C VAL A 183 17.67 6.23 22.02
N LEU A 184 17.39 6.40 20.72
CA LEU A 184 17.16 5.28 19.80
C LEU A 184 18.40 4.37 19.71
N GLY A 185 19.60 4.94 19.50
CA GLY A 185 20.85 4.18 19.41
C GLY A 185 21.28 3.50 20.72
N ARG A 186 20.83 3.99 21.90
CA ARG A 186 21.00 3.25 23.17
C ARG A 186 20.08 2.04 23.22
N LEU A 187 18.81 2.21 22.84
CA LEU A 187 17.82 1.14 22.84
C LEU A 187 18.19 0.03 21.85
N MET A 188 18.64 0.39 20.64
CA MET A 188 19.08 -0.57 19.64
C MET A 188 20.24 -1.42 20.14
N ARG A 189 21.28 -0.80 20.72
CA ARG A 189 22.43 -1.53 21.28
C ARG A 189 22.05 -2.45 22.45
N ASP A 190 21.12 -2.03 23.30
CA ASP A 190 20.64 -2.86 24.41
C ASP A 190 19.90 -4.10 23.91
N ILE A 191 19.01 -3.94 22.92
CA ILE A 191 18.34 -5.07 22.26
C ILE A 191 19.36 -5.97 21.56
N GLN A 192 20.31 -5.38 20.83
CA GLN A 192 21.28 -6.12 20.02
C GLN A 192 22.18 -7.03 20.87
N ARG A 193 22.58 -6.58 22.07
CA ARG A 193 23.36 -7.39 23.03
C ARG A 193 22.58 -8.57 23.62
N LYS A 194 21.25 -8.57 23.50
CA LYS A 194 20.35 -9.60 24.06
C LYS A 194 19.74 -10.48 22.98
N LEU A 195 20.10 -10.27 21.70
CA LEU A 195 19.58 -11.08 20.59
C LEU A 195 20.04 -12.53 20.64
N ASP A 196 21.21 -12.81 21.21
CA ASP A 196 21.71 -14.19 21.31
C ASP A 196 20.96 -15.01 22.39
N GLN A 197 20.13 -14.34 23.21
CA GLN A 197 19.31 -14.98 24.25
C GLN A 197 17.92 -15.41 23.72
N VAL A 198 17.57 -15.05 22.48
CA VAL A 198 16.28 -15.38 21.88
C VAL A 198 16.45 -16.40 20.76
N ASN A 199 15.39 -17.15 20.47
CA ASN A 199 15.41 -18.13 19.39
C ASN A 199 15.63 -17.48 18.01
N THR A 200 16.10 -18.26 17.03
CA THR A 200 16.45 -17.78 15.69
C THR A 200 15.28 -17.10 14.97
N GLY A 201 14.08 -17.67 15.03
CA GLY A 201 12.91 -17.09 14.37
C GLY A 201 12.47 -15.74 14.97
N VAL A 202 12.62 -15.53 16.29
CA VAL A 202 12.39 -14.22 16.90
C VAL A 202 13.51 -13.25 16.53
N ARG A 203 14.78 -13.71 16.54
CA ARG A 203 15.93 -12.89 16.13
C ARG A 203 15.72 -12.29 14.75
N GLU A 204 15.30 -13.09 13.76
CA GLU A 204 15.00 -12.61 12.40
C GLU A 204 13.90 -11.55 12.38
N ARG A 205 12.79 -11.79 13.10
CA ARG A 205 11.68 -10.83 13.20
C ARG A 205 12.12 -9.51 13.85
N ILE A 206 12.99 -9.56 14.86
CA ILE A 206 13.53 -8.36 15.52
C ILE A 206 14.54 -7.65 14.60
N ALA A 207 15.35 -8.39 13.86
CA ALA A 207 16.38 -7.87 12.96
C ALA A 207 15.79 -6.90 11.93
N VAL A 208 14.65 -7.23 11.33
CA VAL A 208 13.94 -6.33 10.39
C VAL A 208 13.64 -4.96 11.02
N TRP A 209 13.20 -4.94 12.29
CA TRP A 209 12.91 -3.67 12.97
C TRP A 209 14.18 -2.92 13.37
N LEU A 210 15.25 -3.64 13.73
CA LEU A 210 16.54 -3.03 14.03
C LEU A 210 17.19 -2.41 12.80
N GLU A 211 17.11 -3.06 11.65
CA GLU A 211 17.59 -2.53 10.38
C GLU A 211 16.87 -1.23 10.01
N ARG A 212 15.53 -1.23 10.07
CA ARG A 212 14.71 -0.03 9.83
C ARG A 212 15.03 1.09 10.83
N ALA A 213 15.23 0.76 12.10
CA ALA A 213 15.63 1.73 13.12
C ALA A 213 17.05 2.28 12.89
N GLN A 214 17.97 1.43 12.41
CA GLN A 214 19.33 1.83 12.04
C GLN A 214 19.32 2.79 10.86
N ARG A 215 18.52 2.52 9.83
CA ARG A 215 18.30 3.42 8.70
C ARG A 215 17.82 4.79 9.19
N LEU A 216 16.78 4.84 10.04
CA LEU A 216 16.30 6.10 10.62
C LEU A 216 17.33 6.82 11.50
N TYR A 217 18.17 6.07 12.21
CA TYR A 217 19.21 6.63 13.06
C TYR A 217 20.28 7.37 12.24
N THR A 218 20.72 6.78 11.13
CA THR A 218 21.78 7.34 10.26
C THR A 218 21.27 8.36 9.25
N GLN A 219 20.00 8.25 8.84
CA GLN A 219 19.40 9.07 7.80
C GLN A 219 19.48 10.57 8.08
N ARG A 220 19.78 11.32 7.02
CA ARG A 220 19.88 12.78 6.95
C ARG A 220 18.83 13.35 5.99
N PRO A 221 18.59 14.68 6.03
CA PRO A 221 17.54 15.30 5.23
C PRO A 221 17.67 15.10 3.71
N LYS A 222 18.89 15.05 3.17
CA LYS A 222 19.19 15.00 1.72
C LYS A 222 19.56 13.61 1.19
N ASP A 223 19.36 12.55 1.98
CA ASP A 223 19.66 11.21 1.52
C ASP A 223 18.64 10.79 0.44
N LYS A 224 19.07 10.00 -0.55
CA LYS A 224 18.20 9.56 -1.66
C LYS A 224 17.19 8.49 -1.21
N GLN A 225 17.66 7.49 -0.47
CA GLN A 225 16.83 6.36 -0.03
C GLN A 225 16.37 6.54 1.42
N LYS A 226 15.49 7.51 1.63
CA LYS A 226 14.94 7.81 2.96
C LYS A 226 13.76 6.90 3.30
N LEU A 227 13.67 6.51 4.57
CA LEU A 227 12.52 5.85 5.14
C LEU A 227 11.51 6.92 5.60
N TYR A 228 10.31 6.87 5.02
CA TYR A 228 9.21 7.80 5.34
C TYR A 228 8.17 7.19 6.29
N ALA A 229 8.07 5.87 6.38
CA ALA A 229 7.23 5.21 7.38
C ALA A 229 7.93 3.95 7.91
N LEU A 230 7.92 3.74 9.23
CA LEU A 230 8.57 2.57 9.82
C LEU A 230 7.91 1.26 9.38
N HIS A 231 6.59 1.26 9.19
CA HIS A 231 5.84 0.05 8.85
C HIS A 231 5.79 -0.24 7.35
N ALA A 232 5.96 0.79 6.51
CA ALA A 232 5.93 0.70 5.04
C ALA A 232 7.24 1.28 4.47
N SER A 233 8.20 0.39 4.22
CA SER A 233 9.56 0.77 3.76
C SER A 233 9.63 1.08 2.27
N GLU A 234 8.63 0.63 1.53
CA GLU A 234 8.37 0.86 0.12
C GLU A 234 7.84 2.28 -0.18
N VAL A 235 7.43 3.05 0.85
CA VAL A 235 6.89 4.40 0.64
C VAL A 235 8.00 5.37 0.24
N GLU A 236 7.76 6.08 -0.85
CA GLU A 236 8.60 7.11 -1.42
C GLU A 236 8.02 8.49 -1.21
N CYS A 237 8.82 9.52 -1.47
CA CYS A 237 8.40 10.92 -1.44
C CYS A 237 8.52 11.47 -2.84
N ILE A 238 7.38 11.78 -3.46
CA ILE A 238 7.29 12.16 -4.86
C ILE A 238 6.75 13.59 -4.92
N GLY A 239 7.47 14.48 -5.62
CA GLY A 239 6.99 15.83 -5.88
C GLY A 239 6.52 15.93 -7.33
N LYS A 240 5.23 16.22 -7.54
CA LYS A 240 4.61 16.42 -8.86
C LYS A 240 4.20 17.88 -9.12
N GLY A 241 4.95 18.85 -8.58
CA GLY A 241 4.71 20.28 -8.83
C GLY A 241 3.38 20.86 -8.32
N LYS A 242 2.54 20.08 -7.61
CA LYS A 242 1.21 20.53 -7.16
C LYS A 242 1.31 21.73 -6.21
N ALA A 243 0.59 22.81 -6.52
CA ALA A 243 0.67 24.09 -5.82
C ALA A 243 0.34 24.01 -4.31
N ARG A 244 -0.63 23.17 -3.91
CA ARG A 244 -1.05 23.04 -2.50
C ARG A 244 -0.30 21.94 -1.74
N GLN A 245 0.19 20.92 -2.44
CA GLN A 245 0.83 19.75 -1.84
C GLN A 245 2.10 19.40 -2.61
N ALA A 246 3.22 19.98 -2.17
CA ALA A 246 4.50 19.82 -2.85
C ALA A 246 5.02 18.37 -2.89
N TYR A 247 4.57 17.51 -1.96
CA TYR A 247 5.01 16.13 -1.84
C TYR A 247 3.85 15.19 -1.49
N GLU A 248 3.84 14.05 -2.16
CA GLU A 248 2.95 12.91 -1.94
C GLU A 248 3.79 11.73 -1.45
N PHE A 249 3.21 10.90 -0.57
CA PHE A 249 3.92 9.77 0.03
C PHE A 249 3.27 8.46 -0.35
N GLY A 250 3.93 7.69 -1.21
CA GLY A 250 3.34 6.50 -1.79
C GLY A 250 4.31 5.81 -2.74
N VAL A 251 3.75 5.08 -3.70
CA VAL A 251 4.51 4.49 -4.80
C VAL A 251 4.03 5.16 -6.08
N LYS A 252 4.94 5.41 -7.02
CA LYS A 252 4.55 5.91 -8.35
C LYS A 252 3.73 4.85 -9.05
N VAL A 253 2.65 5.25 -9.70
CA VAL A 253 1.81 4.35 -10.49
C VAL A 253 1.55 4.96 -11.86
N GLY A 254 1.57 4.15 -12.90
CA GLY A 254 1.10 4.52 -14.23
C GLY A 254 -0.32 4.01 -14.40
N ILE A 255 -1.19 4.89 -14.89
CA ILE A 255 -2.56 4.56 -15.22
C ILE A 255 -2.76 4.83 -16.71
N ALA A 256 -3.23 3.81 -17.43
CA ALA A 256 -3.63 3.92 -18.82
C ALA A 256 -5.16 3.88 -18.90
N VAL A 257 -5.75 4.89 -19.50
CA VAL A 257 -7.21 5.00 -19.70
C VAL A 257 -7.54 5.17 -21.18
N THR A 258 -8.71 4.69 -21.60
CA THR A 258 -9.20 5.00 -22.95
C THR A 258 -9.44 6.50 -23.10
N ALA A 259 -9.11 7.05 -24.28
CA ALA A 259 -9.13 8.48 -24.50
C ALA A 259 -10.53 9.12 -24.43
N CYS A 260 -11.59 8.35 -24.67
CA CYS A 260 -12.95 8.88 -24.80
C CYS A 260 -13.86 8.57 -23.61
N LYS A 261 -13.98 7.30 -23.19
CA LYS A 261 -14.88 6.90 -22.08
C LYS A 261 -14.16 6.69 -20.75
N GLY A 262 -12.83 6.80 -20.71
CA GLY A 262 -12.07 6.74 -19.47
C GLY A 262 -12.02 5.35 -18.82
N LEU A 263 -12.19 4.28 -19.59
CA LEU A 263 -12.01 2.92 -19.08
C LEU A 263 -10.53 2.70 -18.76
N VAL A 264 -10.23 2.24 -17.55
CA VAL A 264 -8.85 1.86 -17.18
C VAL A 264 -8.48 0.57 -17.91
N VAL A 265 -7.42 0.65 -18.72
CA VAL A 265 -6.89 -0.46 -19.53
C VAL A 265 -5.46 -0.86 -19.14
N GLY A 266 -4.90 -0.17 -18.15
CA GLY A 266 -3.62 -0.51 -17.53
C GLY A 266 -3.44 0.21 -16.22
N ALA A 267 -2.83 -0.47 -15.25
CA ALA A 267 -2.54 0.06 -13.93
C ALA A 267 -1.31 -0.65 -13.37
N ARG A 268 -0.16 0.04 -13.35
CA ARG A 268 1.13 -0.54 -12.96
C ARG A 268 1.79 0.28 -11.87
N SER A 269 2.45 -0.38 -10.92
CA SER A 269 3.27 0.28 -9.92
C SER A 269 4.74 0.34 -10.32
N PHE A 270 5.37 1.47 -10.05
CA PHE A 270 6.75 1.79 -10.39
C PHE A 270 7.55 2.15 -9.12
N PRO A 271 8.04 1.14 -8.37
CA PRO A 271 8.92 1.38 -7.22
C PRO A 271 10.28 1.95 -7.68
N GLY A 272 10.95 2.66 -6.79
CA GLY A 272 12.23 3.34 -7.01
C GLY A 272 12.13 4.80 -7.44
N ASN A 273 10.91 5.36 -7.53
CA ASN A 273 10.62 6.68 -8.09
C ASN A 273 11.36 6.95 -9.43
N PRO A 274 11.14 6.12 -10.48
CA PRO A 274 11.75 6.31 -11.79
C PRO A 274 11.30 7.62 -12.43
N TYR A 275 12.01 8.12 -13.43
CA TYR A 275 11.56 9.30 -14.18
C TYR A 275 10.28 8.98 -14.97
N ASP A 276 9.34 9.92 -15.04
CA ASP A 276 8.00 9.66 -15.61
C ASP A 276 8.08 9.19 -17.07
N GLY A 277 9.02 9.73 -17.86
CA GLY A 277 9.24 9.31 -19.25
C GLY A 277 9.69 7.86 -19.42
N ASP A 278 10.35 7.29 -18.41
CA ASP A 278 10.87 5.92 -18.47
C ASP A 278 9.77 4.88 -18.18
N THR A 279 8.62 5.31 -17.64
CA THR A 279 7.51 4.40 -17.26
C THR A 279 6.62 4.00 -18.42
N LEU A 280 6.66 4.73 -19.54
CA LEU A 280 5.72 4.56 -20.65
C LEU A 280 5.83 3.18 -21.32
N ALA A 281 7.04 2.71 -21.57
CA ALA A 281 7.27 1.44 -22.28
C ALA A 281 6.66 0.26 -21.50
N GLU A 282 6.98 0.17 -20.21
CA GLU A 282 6.43 -0.86 -19.32
C GLU A 282 4.91 -0.75 -19.13
N GLN A 283 4.37 0.48 -19.08
CA GLN A 283 2.92 0.68 -18.99
C GLN A 283 2.19 0.17 -20.24
N LEU A 284 2.75 0.45 -21.42
CA LEU A 284 2.17 -0.01 -22.69
C LEU A 284 2.32 -1.51 -22.89
N GLU A 285 3.43 -2.09 -22.41
CA GLU A 285 3.60 -3.54 -22.38
C GLU A 285 2.49 -4.22 -21.56
N GLN A 286 2.23 -3.74 -20.33
CA GLN A 286 1.12 -4.24 -19.52
C GLN A 286 -0.23 -4.07 -20.24
N THR A 287 -0.47 -2.87 -20.79
CA THR A 287 -1.73 -2.55 -21.48
C THR A 287 -1.97 -3.50 -22.66
N ARG A 288 -0.93 -3.83 -23.45
CA ARG A 288 -1.02 -4.81 -24.55
C ARG A 288 -1.37 -6.20 -24.03
N GLY A 289 -0.75 -6.64 -22.94
CA GLY A 289 -1.07 -7.91 -22.30
C GLY A 289 -2.54 -7.99 -21.85
N LEU A 290 -3.05 -6.92 -21.24
CA LEU A 290 -4.43 -6.84 -20.76
C LEU A 290 -5.48 -6.81 -21.88
N LEU A 291 -5.10 -6.36 -23.08
CA LEU A 291 -5.99 -6.25 -24.25
C LEU A 291 -5.90 -7.44 -25.21
N GLN A 292 -5.03 -8.42 -24.92
CA GLN A 292 -4.77 -9.56 -25.81
C GLN A 292 -6.05 -10.31 -26.20
N ASP A 293 -6.95 -10.54 -25.24
CA ASP A 293 -8.21 -11.28 -25.45
C ASP A 293 -9.23 -10.50 -26.31
N VAL A 294 -9.11 -9.17 -26.38
CA VAL A 294 -9.96 -8.31 -27.22
C VAL A 294 -9.38 -8.16 -28.64
N SER A 295 -8.18 -8.71 -28.90
CA SER A 295 -7.48 -8.59 -30.19
C SER A 295 -7.26 -7.14 -30.64
N VAL A 296 -7.01 -6.22 -29.68
CA VAL A 296 -6.73 -4.81 -29.96
C VAL A 296 -5.36 -4.43 -29.41
N GLU A 297 -4.55 -3.79 -30.24
CA GLU A 297 -3.31 -3.16 -29.79
C GLU A 297 -3.46 -1.64 -29.71
N PRO A 298 -2.97 -1.00 -28.63
CA PRO A 298 -2.87 0.45 -28.57
C PRO A 298 -1.90 0.96 -29.64
N THR A 299 -2.42 1.73 -30.60
CA THR A 299 -1.63 2.34 -31.68
C THR A 299 -1.25 3.79 -31.36
N VAL A 300 -2.02 4.46 -30.49
CA VAL A 300 -1.77 5.84 -30.07
C VAL A 300 -1.75 5.92 -28.55
N ALA A 301 -0.64 6.40 -28.00
CA ALA A 301 -0.50 6.73 -26.60
C ALA A 301 -0.33 8.24 -26.42
N ILE A 302 -1.24 8.88 -25.70
CA ILE A 302 -1.17 10.30 -25.35
C ILE A 302 -0.58 10.39 -23.95
N CYS A 303 0.63 10.92 -23.83
CA CYS A 303 1.28 11.10 -22.54
C CYS A 303 0.91 12.47 -21.97
N VAL A 304 0.30 12.49 -20.79
CA VAL A 304 0.06 13.74 -20.06
C VAL A 304 1.26 13.94 -19.15
N ALA A 305 2.27 14.66 -19.62
CA ALA A 305 3.38 15.05 -18.76
C ALA A 305 2.87 16.11 -17.76
N ALA A 306 2.74 15.75 -16.49
CA ALA A 306 2.67 16.73 -15.42
C ALA A 306 4.04 17.42 -15.31
N GLY A 307 4.12 18.66 -15.81
CA GLY A 307 5.30 19.53 -15.66
C GLY A 307 5.59 19.93 -14.22
#